data_AF-A0A851KFI1-F1
#
_entry.id   AF-A0A851KFI1-F1
#
_cell.length_a   1.000
_cell.length_b   1.000
_cell.length_c   1.000
_cell.angle_alpha   90.00
_cell.angle_beta   90.00
_cell.angle_gamma   90.00
#
_symmetry.space_group_name_H-M   'P 1'
#
loop_
_entity.id
_entity.type
_entity.pdbx_description
1 polymer ?
#
loop_
_entity_poly.entity_id
_entity_poly.type
_entity_poly.pdbx_seq_one_letter_code
_entity_poly.pdbx_strand_id
1 'polypeptide(L)'
;MAAAGGGRGSQPGLASAPGSAGDTSLLGSATVWPLKRYGRFLPPKDGDHEGQNTSWKVFESNEESGPLVLTIVESGHFFISQGRTVLEGFSLIDSHKWLKIVRRAECLLLRAEAKQNECRMFRVQFGGSSREEMQEHCCSCVQKLSEYVPVQGAEEQSLSQDTQGMDTEHAVSDHTPPKPPDEPLSDSCTSLGERRSVAQLAQSVLRQRPELPPACRHPAWSARELGPFIRLCLMDQHFPAFVEDVEKELHRLAQE
;
A
#
# COMPACT_ATOMS: atom_id res chain seq x y z
N MET A 1 41.36 -66.48 15.97
CA MET A 1 41.07 -65.84 17.27
C MET A 1 40.44 -64.50 16.98
N ALA A 2 39.13 -64.34 17.21
CA ALA A 2 38.53 -63.59 18.34
C ALA A 2 38.79 -62.06 18.24
N ALA A 3 37.88 -61.10 18.42
CA ALA A 3 36.46 -61.00 18.77
C ALA A 3 36.02 -59.57 18.31
N ALA A 4 34.84 -59.34 17.70
CA ALA A 4 33.57 -58.89 18.31
C ALA A 4 33.61 -57.67 19.26
N GLY A 5 32.77 -56.67 18.96
CA GLY A 5 32.33 -55.54 19.80
C GLY A 5 31.94 -54.34 18.91
N GLY A 6 30.68 -53.98 18.62
CA GLY A 6 29.56 -53.66 19.52
C GLY A 6 29.67 -52.18 19.92
N GLY A 7 28.73 -51.24 19.71
CA GLY A 7 27.38 -51.23 19.17
C GLY A 7 26.82 -49.78 19.22
N ARG A 8 25.75 -49.54 18.43
CA ARG A 8 24.63 -48.57 18.53
C ARG A 8 24.77 -47.25 19.33
N GLY A 9 24.28 -46.15 18.70
CA GLY A 9 23.76 -44.99 19.42
C GLY A 9 23.24 -43.87 18.50
N SER A 10 21.92 -43.77 18.39
CA SER A 10 21.12 -42.82 17.59
C SER A 10 21.18 -41.37 18.10
N GLN A 11 21.26 -40.37 17.21
CA GLN A 11 20.22 -39.38 16.85
C GLN A 11 20.81 -38.11 16.21
N PRO A 12 20.05 -37.45 15.30
CA PRO A 12 20.44 -36.22 14.61
C PRO A 12 19.94 -34.98 15.36
N GLY A 13 20.72 -33.91 15.38
CA GLY A 13 20.26 -32.65 15.96
C GLY A 13 21.31 -31.56 15.87
N LEU A 14 21.21 -30.67 14.89
CA LEU A 14 20.49 -29.41 15.06
C LEU A 14 20.54 -28.67 13.72
N ALA A 15 19.38 -28.45 13.16
CA ALA A 15 19.19 -27.48 12.09
C ALA A 15 19.60 -26.10 12.62
N SER A 16 20.63 -25.52 12.01
CA SER A 16 20.89 -24.08 12.11
C SER A 16 19.79 -23.36 11.32
N ALA A 17 18.84 -22.80 12.06
CA ALA A 17 17.74 -22.00 11.54
C ALA A 17 18.24 -20.86 10.64
N PRO A 18 17.48 -20.49 9.60
CA PRO A 18 17.75 -19.26 8.87
C PRO A 18 17.46 -18.08 9.80
N GLY A 19 18.46 -17.21 9.94
CA GLY A 19 18.33 -15.95 10.65
C GLY A 19 17.19 -15.13 10.04
N SER A 20 16.10 -15.02 10.80
CA SER A 20 15.10 -13.98 10.63
C SER A 20 15.77 -12.64 10.93
N ALA A 21 16.32 -12.03 9.88
CA ALA A 21 16.66 -10.62 9.88
C ALA A 21 15.37 -9.88 9.53
N GLY A 22 14.62 -9.49 10.56
CA GLY A 22 13.50 -8.57 10.44
C GLY A 22 14.01 -7.24 9.89
N ASP A 23 13.60 -6.93 8.67
CA ASP A 23 13.92 -5.66 8.03
C ASP A 23 12.76 -5.22 7.13
N THR A 24 11.58 -4.97 7.72
CA THR A 24 10.40 -4.47 7.01
C THR A 24 9.47 -3.68 7.95
N SER A 25 9.95 -2.59 8.54
CA SER A 25 9.10 -1.76 9.44
C SER A 25 8.05 -0.89 8.72
N LEU A 26 7.88 -1.01 7.40
CA LEU A 26 6.80 -0.38 6.62
C LEU A 26 6.16 -1.33 5.59
N LEU A 27 6.84 -2.43 5.24
CA LEU A 27 6.28 -3.55 4.49
C LEU A 27 5.67 -4.63 5.40
N GLY A 28 5.86 -4.53 6.73
CA GLY A 28 5.39 -5.51 7.70
C GLY A 28 3.86 -5.65 7.76
N SER A 29 3.13 -4.68 7.22
CA SER A 29 1.67 -4.71 7.07
C SER A 29 1.20 -4.66 5.60
N ALA A 30 2.09 -4.91 4.64
CA ALA A 30 1.73 -4.94 3.24
C ALA A 30 1.06 -6.26 2.86
N THR A 31 0.02 -6.20 2.02
CA THR A 31 -0.51 -7.38 1.36
C THR A 31 0.19 -7.56 0.01
N VAL A 32 0.61 -8.80 -0.28
CA VAL A 32 1.41 -9.13 -1.45
C VAL A 32 0.79 -10.32 -2.19
N TRP A 33 0.77 -10.24 -3.52
CA TRP A 33 0.28 -11.31 -4.38
C TRP A 33 1.32 -11.63 -5.47
N PRO A 34 1.65 -12.92 -5.67
CA PRO A 34 2.53 -13.32 -6.76
C PRO A 34 1.82 -13.13 -8.09
N LEU A 35 2.55 -12.65 -9.10
CA LEU A 35 2.06 -12.54 -10.46
C LEU A 35 2.77 -13.54 -11.36
N LYS A 36 2.03 -14.13 -12.30
CA LYS A 36 2.59 -14.93 -13.39
C LYS A 36 3.10 -14.03 -14.51
N ARG A 37 2.29 -13.02 -14.87
CA ARG A 37 2.57 -12.10 -15.98
C ARG A 37 2.11 -10.68 -15.65
N TYR A 38 2.86 -9.72 -16.17
CA TYR A 38 2.49 -8.32 -16.23
C TYR A 38 2.64 -7.84 -17.67
N GLY A 39 1.69 -7.07 -18.18
CA GLY A 39 1.73 -6.54 -19.54
C GLY A 39 1.42 -5.05 -19.55
N ARG A 40 2.31 -4.24 -20.14
CA ARG A 40 2.08 -2.81 -20.39
C ARG A 40 1.62 -2.60 -21.82
N PHE A 41 0.56 -1.83 -22.00
CA PHE A 41 0.09 -1.43 -23.32
C PHE A 41 1.05 -0.41 -23.94
N LEU A 42 1.41 -0.62 -25.21
CA LEU A 42 2.15 0.33 -26.01
C LEU A 42 1.20 0.93 -27.05
N PRO A 43 0.88 2.24 -26.99
CA PRO A 43 0.07 2.87 -28.01
C PRO A 43 0.79 2.82 -29.38
N PRO A 44 0.04 2.79 -30.49
CA PRO A 44 0.61 2.88 -31.83
C PRO A 44 1.48 4.13 -31.97
N LYS A 45 2.55 4.05 -32.76
CA LYS A 45 3.37 5.22 -33.07
C LYS A 45 2.87 5.87 -34.35
N ASP A 46 3.01 7.20 -34.44
CA ASP A 46 2.72 7.93 -35.67
C ASP A 46 3.58 7.38 -36.82
N GLY A 47 2.92 6.80 -37.83
CA GLY A 47 3.56 6.11 -38.96
C GLY A 47 3.28 4.61 -39.05
N ASP A 48 2.66 4.01 -38.04
CA ASP A 48 2.13 2.65 -38.15
C ASP A 48 0.92 2.66 -39.11
N HIS A 49 1.00 1.90 -40.20
CA HIS A 49 -0.08 1.77 -41.17
C HIS A 49 -1.37 1.26 -40.48
N GLU A 50 -2.53 1.76 -40.89
CA GLU A 50 -3.85 1.32 -40.41
C GLU A 50 -3.95 -0.22 -40.44
N GLY A 51 -3.78 -0.85 -39.27
CA GLY A 51 -3.77 -2.31 -39.11
C GLY A 51 -2.57 -2.89 -38.36
N GLN A 52 -1.49 -2.14 -38.09
CA GLN A 52 -0.35 -2.64 -37.32
C GLN A 52 -0.55 -2.50 -35.80
N ASN A 53 -1.23 -3.54 -35.28
CA ASN A 53 -1.22 -4.11 -33.94
C ASN A 53 -0.87 -3.18 -32.75
N THR A 54 -1.90 -2.90 -31.95
CA THR A 54 -1.71 -2.60 -30.53
C THR A 54 -0.82 -3.66 -29.89
N SER A 55 0.35 -3.25 -29.38
CA SER A 55 1.34 -4.19 -28.86
C SER A 55 1.42 -4.11 -27.33
N TRP A 56 1.61 -5.26 -26.71
CA TRP A 56 1.81 -5.37 -25.26
C TRP A 56 3.26 -5.71 -24.98
N LYS A 57 3.93 -4.90 -24.15
CA LYS A 57 5.21 -5.30 -23.56
C LYS A 57 4.93 -6.22 -22.37
N VAL A 58 5.24 -7.51 -22.52
CA VAL A 58 4.95 -8.54 -21.52
C VAL A 58 6.21 -8.88 -20.72
N PHE A 59 6.02 -9.02 -19.42
CA PHE A 59 6.99 -9.49 -18.44
C PHE A 59 6.43 -10.75 -17.79
N GLU A 60 7.26 -11.76 -17.61
CA GLU A 60 6.89 -13.03 -16.98
C GLU A 60 7.77 -13.28 -15.76
N SER A 61 7.19 -13.89 -14.72
CA SER A 61 7.95 -14.39 -13.58
C SER A 61 8.75 -15.62 -13.99
N ASN A 62 10.07 -15.56 -13.82
CA ASN A 62 10.96 -16.68 -14.10
C ASN A 62 12.25 -16.55 -13.27
N GLU A 63 13.09 -17.57 -13.29
CA GLU A 63 14.33 -17.64 -12.49
C GLU A 63 15.38 -16.58 -12.92
N GLU A 64 15.40 -16.20 -14.19
CA GLU A 64 16.38 -15.28 -14.77
C GLU A 64 16.06 -13.80 -14.44
N SER A 65 14.80 -13.40 -14.66
CA SER A 65 14.32 -12.03 -14.49
C SER A 65 13.82 -11.76 -13.07
N GLY A 66 13.55 -12.81 -12.28
CA GLY A 66 13.04 -12.73 -10.93
C GLY A 66 11.50 -12.69 -10.85
N PRO A 67 10.96 -12.78 -9.62
CA PRO A 67 9.52 -12.86 -9.38
C PRO A 67 8.84 -11.51 -9.62
N LEU A 68 7.67 -11.53 -10.26
CA LEU A 68 6.74 -10.42 -10.30
C LEU A 68 5.82 -10.45 -9.08
N VAL A 69 5.71 -9.32 -8.41
CA VAL A 69 4.91 -9.18 -7.18
C VAL A 69 4.08 -7.92 -7.27
N LEU A 70 2.77 -8.06 -6.96
CA LEU A 70 1.87 -6.95 -6.70
C LEU A 70 1.85 -6.70 -5.19
N THR A 71 2.03 -5.45 -4.78
CA THR A 71 2.04 -5.06 -3.35
C THR A 71 1.07 -3.92 -3.12
N ILE A 72 0.26 -4.02 -2.07
CA ILE A 72 -0.53 -2.90 -1.53
C ILE A 72 -0.14 -2.74 -0.06
N VAL A 73 0.40 -1.58 0.29
CA VAL A 73 0.73 -1.24 1.68
C VAL A 73 -0.49 -0.62 2.39
N GLU A 74 -0.51 -0.64 3.74
CA GLU A 74 -1.61 -0.06 4.53
C GLU A 74 -1.90 1.41 4.23
N SER A 75 -0.88 2.19 3.86
CA SER A 75 -1.05 3.59 3.44
C SER A 75 -1.72 3.75 2.07
N GLY A 76 -2.23 2.67 1.47
CA GLY A 76 -2.95 2.68 0.21
C GLY A 76 -2.07 2.84 -1.03
N HIS A 77 -0.76 2.63 -0.94
CA HIS A 77 0.09 2.68 -2.13
C HIS A 77 0.14 1.31 -2.82
N PHE A 78 0.03 1.35 -4.14
CA PHE A 78 0.02 0.18 -5.02
C PHE A 78 1.34 0.10 -5.80
N PHE A 79 1.90 -1.11 -5.89
CA PHE A 79 3.12 -1.37 -6.65
C PHE A 79 3.05 -2.68 -7.43
N ILE A 80 3.70 -2.68 -8.59
CA ILE A 80 4.12 -3.90 -9.28
C ILE A 80 5.64 -3.84 -9.39
N SER A 81 6.32 -4.90 -8.95
CA SER A 81 7.78 -4.99 -9.03
C SER A 81 8.24 -6.31 -9.63
N GLN A 82 9.43 -6.31 -10.23
CA GLN A 82 10.15 -7.50 -10.64
C GLN A 82 11.53 -7.50 -10.00
N GLY A 83 11.78 -8.44 -9.10
CA GLY A 83 13.02 -8.47 -8.31
C GLY A 83 13.21 -7.16 -7.54
N ARG A 84 14.20 -6.34 -7.93
CA ARG A 84 14.50 -5.03 -7.31
C ARG A 84 13.95 -3.83 -8.09
N THR A 85 13.30 -4.08 -9.22
CA THR A 85 12.83 -3.05 -10.14
C THR A 85 11.34 -2.80 -9.95
N VAL A 86 10.94 -1.55 -9.75
CA VAL A 86 9.53 -1.14 -9.70
C VAL A 86 9.05 -0.89 -11.13
N LEU A 87 7.99 -1.59 -11.54
CA LEU A 87 7.38 -1.48 -12.85
C LEU A 87 6.22 -0.48 -12.83
N GLU A 88 5.36 -0.54 -11.82
CA GLU A 88 4.28 0.43 -11.58
C GLU A 88 4.29 0.87 -10.12
N GLY A 89 3.90 2.12 -9.87
CA GLY A 89 3.79 2.68 -8.53
C GLY A 89 2.93 3.94 -8.49
N PHE A 90 1.91 3.93 -7.63
CA PHE A 90 0.99 5.07 -7.43
C PHE A 90 0.18 4.90 -6.14
N SER A 91 -0.34 6.01 -5.62
CA SER A 91 -1.31 6.01 -4.53
C SER A 91 -2.72 5.61 -5.02
N LEU A 92 -3.41 4.75 -4.26
CA LEU A 92 -4.82 4.40 -4.50
C LEU A 92 -5.79 5.41 -3.87
N ILE A 93 -5.30 6.33 -3.03
CA ILE A 93 -6.13 7.37 -2.42
C ILE A 93 -6.75 8.24 -3.51
N ASP A 94 -8.06 8.41 -3.47
CA ASP A 94 -8.85 9.14 -4.49
C ASP A 94 -8.69 8.62 -5.93
N SER A 95 -8.19 7.38 -6.10
CA SER A 95 -7.90 6.82 -7.41
C SER A 95 -9.15 6.59 -8.27
N HIS A 96 -10.33 6.46 -7.66
CA HIS A 96 -11.61 6.35 -8.38
C HIS A 96 -11.87 7.47 -9.40
N LYS A 97 -11.19 8.62 -9.29
CA LYS A 97 -11.31 9.75 -10.22
C LYS A 97 -10.55 9.54 -11.53
N TRP A 98 -9.53 8.68 -11.54
CA TRP A 98 -8.59 8.55 -12.67
C TRP A 98 -8.20 7.09 -12.99
N LEU A 99 -8.50 6.14 -12.13
CA LEU A 99 -8.19 4.73 -12.28
C LEU A 99 -9.47 3.92 -12.45
N LYS A 100 -9.49 3.07 -13.49
CA LYS A 100 -10.54 2.08 -13.73
C LYS A 100 -9.93 0.69 -13.71
N ILE A 101 -10.54 -0.23 -12.97
CA ILE A 101 -10.08 -1.62 -12.86
C ILE A 101 -11.19 -2.55 -13.33
N VAL A 102 -10.84 -3.46 -14.22
CA VAL A 102 -11.73 -4.52 -14.72
C VAL A 102 -11.10 -5.87 -14.41
N ARG A 103 -11.87 -6.75 -13.78
CA ARG A 103 -11.51 -8.14 -13.56
C ARG A 103 -12.03 -9.02 -14.70
N ARG A 104 -11.21 -9.96 -15.14
CA ARG A 104 -11.65 -11.08 -15.99
C ARG A 104 -10.91 -12.35 -15.58
N ALA A 105 -11.64 -13.31 -15.02
CA ALA A 105 -11.07 -14.53 -14.45
C ALA A 105 -9.94 -14.22 -13.45
N GLU A 106 -8.75 -14.80 -13.63
CA GLU A 106 -7.54 -14.61 -12.81
C GLU A 106 -6.67 -13.43 -13.26
N CYS A 107 -7.24 -12.48 -14.02
CA CYS A 107 -6.57 -11.29 -14.51
C CYS A 107 -7.25 -9.98 -14.08
N LEU A 108 -6.45 -8.94 -13.92
CA LEU A 108 -6.92 -7.54 -13.81
C LEU A 108 -6.39 -6.72 -14.99
N LEU A 109 -7.24 -5.85 -15.52
CA LEU A 109 -6.89 -4.79 -16.44
C LEU A 109 -7.06 -3.45 -15.72
N LEU A 110 -5.98 -2.68 -15.65
CA LEU A 110 -5.95 -1.36 -15.03
C LEU A 110 -5.77 -0.31 -16.12
N ARG A 111 -6.63 0.71 -16.09
CA ARG A 111 -6.62 1.86 -16.98
C ARG A 111 -6.51 3.12 -16.14
N ALA A 112 -5.37 3.78 -16.22
CA ALA A 112 -5.14 5.08 -15.62
C ALA A 112 -5.29 6.17 -16.70
N GLU A 113 -6.17 7.13 -16.44
CA GLU A 113 -6.42 8.29 -17.28
C GLU A 113 -5.48 9.42 -16.86
N ALA A 114 -4.62 9.89 -17.77
CA ALA A 114 -3.75 11.05 -17.52
C ALA A 114 -4.34 12.33 -18.16
N LYS A 115 -3.95 13.50 -17.63
CA LYS A 115 -4.49 14.82 -18.01
C LYS A 115 -4.22 15.23 -19.48
N GLN A 116 -3.33 14.55 -20.20
CA GLN A 116 -2.93 14.86 -21.58
C GLN A 116 -3.49 13.88 -22.65
N ASN A 117 -4.66 13.27 -22.43
CA ASN A 117 -5.23 12.25 -23.32
C ASN A 117 -4.34 10.99 -23.51
N GLU A 118 -3.29 10.88 -22.69
CA GLU A 118 -2.46 9.70 -22.57
C GLU A 118 -3.15 8.72 -21.61
N CYS A 119 -3.49 7.55 -22.13
CA CYS A 119 -4.10 6.50 -21.34
C CYS A 119 -3.04 5.43 -21.03
N ARG A 120 -2.63 5.33 -19.75
CA ARG A 120 -1.74 4.24 -19.32
C ARG A 120 -2.60 3.01 -19.04
N MET A 121 -2.37 1.94 -19.80
CA MET A 121 -3.04 0.66 -19.58
C MET A 121 -2.03 -0.42 -19.28
N PHE A 122 -2.35 -1.26 -18.30
CA PHE A 122 -1.58 -2.46 -18.00
C PHE A 122 -2.49 -3.55 -17.48
N ARG A 123 -2.04 -4.79 -17.62
CA ARG A 123 -2.76 -5.98 -17.16
C ARG A 123 -1.84 -6.87 -16.35
N VAL A 124 -2.43 -7.60 -15.42
CA VAL A 124 -1.73 -8.60 -14.60
C VAL A 124 -2.49 -9.92 -14.65
N GLN A 125 -1.74 -11.02 -14.56
CA GLN A 125 -2.25 -12.36 -14.33
C GLN A 125 -1.64 -12.88 -13.03
N PHE A 126 -2.46 -13.31 -12.07
CA PHE A 126 -1.99 -13.82 -10.79
C PHE A 126 -1.23 -15.14 -10.95
N GLY A 127 -0.23 -15.36 -10.10
CA GLY A 127 0.52 -16.61 -10.01
C GLY A 127 -0.11 -17.57 -9.00
N GLY A 128 0.16 -18.86 -9.16
CA GLY A 128 -0.31 -19.93 -8.29
C GLY A 128 0.05 -21.29 -8.89
N SER A 129 0.09 -22.31 -8.05
CA SER A 129 0.35 -23.70 -8.41
C SER A 129 -0.85 -24.36 -9.07
N SER A 130 -2.06 -23.85 -8.80
CA SER A 130 -3.31 -24.28 -9.43
C SER A 130 -4.17 -23.08 -9.87
N ARG A 131 -5.20 -23.36 -10.67
CA ARG A 131 -6.16 -22.33 -11.10
C ARG A 131 -6.94 -21.78 -9.92
N GLU A 132 -7.25 -22.61 -8.93
CA GLU A 132 -7.97 -22.25 -7.71
C GLU A 132 -7.13 -21.28 -6.87
N GLU A 133 -5.84 -21.54 -6.71
CA GLU A 133 -4.92 -20.65 -5.99
C GLU A 133 -4.76 -19.31 -6.72
N MET A 134 -4.62 -19.32 -8.05
CA MET A 134 -4.58 -18.09 -8.86
C MET A 134 -5.86 -17.27 -8.71
N GLN A 135 -7.01 -17.94 -8.64
CA GLN A 135 -8.32 -17.32 -8.45
C GLN A 135 -8.46 -16.73 -7.04
N GLU A 136 -7.98 -17.42 -6.00
CA GLU A 136 -7.97 -16.94 -4.62
C GLU A 136 -7.11 -15.68 -4.48
N HIS A 137 -5.89 -15.69 -5.02
CA HIS A 137 -5.03 -14.51 -5.08
C HIS A 137 -5.71 -13.34 -5.79
N CYS A 138 -6.37 -13.61 -6.92
CA CYS A 138 -7.14 -12.60 -7.65
C CYS A 138 -8.29 -12.03 -6.80
N CYS A 139 -9.12 -12.88 -6.20
CA CYS A 139 -10.24 -12.46 -5.35
C CYS A 139 -9.77 -11.64 -4.14
N SER A 140 -8.74 -12.11 -3.44
CA SER A 140 -8.15 -11.40 -2.30
C SER A 140 -7.61 -10.02 -2.69
N CYS A 141 -6.92 -9.93 -3.84
CA CYS A 141 -6.43 -8.64 -4.34
C CYS A 141 -7.57 -7.70 -4.73
N VAL A 142 -8.62 -8.22 -5.38
CA VAL A 142 -9.83 -7.45 -5.72
C VAL A 142 -10.53 -6.93 -4.48
N GLN A 143 -10.66 -7.75 -3.43
CA GLN A 143 -11.20 -7.32 -2.15
C GLN A 143 -10.39 -6.16 -1.57
N LYS A 144 -9.05 -6.24 -1.58
CA LYS A 144 -8.20 -5.16 -1.07
C LYS A 144 -8.31 -3.87 -1.91
N LEU A 145 -8.32 -4.00 -3.23
CA LEU A 145 -8.47 -2.85 -4.15
C LEU A 145 -9.83 -2.16 -3.99
N SER A 146 -10.88 -2.93 -3.67
CA SER A 146 -12.24 -2.43 -3.52
C SER A 146 -12.41 -1.50 -2.31
N GLU A 147 -11.45 -1.47 -1.38
CA GLU A 147 -11.38 -0.47 -0.30
C GLU A 147 -11.10 0.95 -0.84
N TYR A 148 -10.57 1.09 -2.06
CA TYR A 148 -10.11 2.37 -2.64
C TYR A 148 -10.79 2.74 -3.95
N VAL A 149 -11.04 1.76 -4.82
CA VAL A 149 -11.57 1.95 -6.17
C VAL A 149 -12.49 0.79 -6.58
N PRO A 150 -13.67 1.05 -7.16
CA PRO A 150 -14.56 -0.02 -7.62
C PRO A 150 -13.89 -0.89 -8.69
N VAL A 151 -13.98 -2.21 -8.52
CA VAL A 151 -13.49 -3.19 -9.50
C VAL A 151 -14.66 -3.79 -10.27
N GLN A 152 -14.70 -3.55 -11.59
CA GLN A 152 -15.75 -4.06 -12.46
C GLN A 152 -15.58 -5.57 -12.72
N GLY A 153 -16.69 -6.32 -12.77
CA GLY A 153 -16.68 -7.78 -12.98
C GLY A 153 -16.39 -8.61 -11.73
N ALA A 154 -16.51 -8.02 -10.54
CA ALA A 154 -16.37 -8.71 -9.25
C ALA A 154 -17.67 -9.36 -8.74
N GLU A 155 -18.82 -9.10 -9.37
CA GLU A 155 -20.16 -9.42 -8.84
C GLU A 155 -20.63 -10.88 -9.02
N GLU A 156 -19.86 -11.76 -9.66
CA GLU A 156 -20.30 -13.14 -9.95
C GLU A 156 -20.30 -14.08 -8.72
N GLN A 157 -19.96 -13.62 -7.51
CA GLN A 157 -19.81 -14.50 -6.33
C GLN A 157 -20.58 -14.07 -5.06
N SER A 158 -21.35 -12.99 -5.06
CA SER A 158 -21.97 -12.44 -3.83
C SER A 158 -23.48 -12.68 -3.68
N LEU A 159 -24.10 -13.56 -4.46
CA LEU A 159 -25.54 -13.88 -4.36
C LEU A 159 -25.78 -15.36 -4.07
N SER A 160 -25.44 -15.80 -2.86
CA SER A 160 -26.11 -16.93 -2.17
C SER A 160 -25.45 -17.22 -0.81
N GLN A 161 -25.91 -16.56 0.26
CA GLN A 161 -26.39 -17.24 1.47
C GLN A 161 -26.83 -16.24 2.54
N ASP A 162 -28.03 -16.53 3.06
CA ASP A 162 -28.61 -16.17 4.35
C ASP A 162 -29.33 -14.83 4.53
N THR A 163 -30.52 -14.83 3.94
CA THR A 163 -31.76 -14.38 4.58
C THR A 163 -32.12 -15.27 5.77
N GLN A 164 -31.99 -14.77 7.01
CA GLN A 164 -32.73 -15.14 8.22
C GLN A 164 -32.39 -14.05 9.26
N GLY A 165 -33.21 -13.08 9.62
CA GLY A 165 -34.65 -13.13 9.84
C GLY A 165 -34.92 -13.52 11.29
N MET A 166 -34.73 -12.59 12.24
CA MET A 166 -35.49 -12.63 13.51
C MET A 166 -35.46 -11.27 14.23
N ASP A 167 -36.61 -10.62 14.11
CA ASP A 167 -37.16 -9.58 14.98
C ASP A 167 -37.18 -10.03 16.45
N THR A 168 -36.88 -9.12 17.38
CA THR A 168 -37.59 -9.02 18.65
C THR A 168 -37.39 -7.62 19.23
N GLU A 169 -38.41 -6.80 19.04
CA GLU A 169 -38.66 -5.56 19.78
C GLU A 169 -38.98 -5.90 21.25
N HIS A 170 -38.42 -5.17 22.22
CA HIS A 170 -39.04 -4.95 23.53
C HIS A 170 -38.76 -3.52 23.99
N ALA A 171 -39.83 -2.89 24.43
CA ALA A 171 -39.98 -1.45 24.64
C ALA A 171 -39.62 -0.96 26.06
N VAL A 172 -39.66 0.38 26.18
CA VAL A 172 -39.94 1.23 27.35
C VAL A 172 -38.75 1.91 28.05
N SER A 173 -38.51 3.16 27.62
CA SER A 173 -38.52 4.43 28.40
C SER A 173 -38.10 4.43 29.88
N ASP A 174 -37.09 5.24 30.24
CA ASP A 174 -37.37 6.44 31.05
C ASP A 174 -36.28 7.51 30.97
N HIS A 175 -36.73 8.77 30.93
CA HIS A 175 -35.94 10.00 30.99
C HIS A 175 -35.79 10.41 32.47
N THR A 176 -34.67 10.93 33.00
CA THR A 176 -34.31 12.37 33.02
C THR A 176 -33.10 12.56 34.00
N PRO A 177 -32.14 13.48 33.74
CA PRO A 177 -30.96 13.83 34.59
C PRO A 177 -31.31 14.95 35.62
N PRO A 178 -30.43 15.66 36.41
CA PRO A 178 -28.97 15.85 36.30
C PRO A 178 -28.12 16.07 37.61
N LYS A 179 -26.82 16.34 37.38
CA LYS A 179 -25.86 17.25 38.07
C LYS A 179 -24.65 16.66 38.84
N PRO A 180 -23.48 17.36 38.76
CA PRO A 180 -22.14 16.87 39.11
C PRO A 180 -21.68 17.34 40.50
N PRO A 181 -20.49 16.90 40.94
CA PRO A 181 -19.58 17.77 41.65
C PRO A 181 -18.19 17.84 41.00
N ASP A 182 -17.73 19.08 40.90
CA ASP A 182 -16.39 19.53 40.58
C ASP A 182 -15.32 18.91 41.50
N GLU A 183 -14.22 18.44 40.93
CA GLU A 183 -12.92 18.53 41.59
C GLU A 183 -11.84 18.85 40.54
N PRO A 184 -10.98 19.86 40.78
CA PRO A 184 -10.11 20.43 39.77
C PRO A 184 -8.91 19.52 39.51
N LEU A 185 -8.84 18.98 38.29
CA LEU A 185 -7.65 18.29 37.80
C LEU A 185 -6.55 19.32 37.55
N SER A 186 -5.56 19.30 38.45
CA SER A 186 -4.19 19.82 38.33
C SER A 186 -3.85 20.51 37.00
N ASP A 187 -3.94 21.85 37.01
CA ASP A 187 -3.19 22.71 36.09
C ASP A 187 -1.70 22.60 36.41
N SER A 188 -1.05 21.59 35.84
CA SER A 188 0.42 21.53 35.75
C SER A 188 0.80 21.14 34.34
N CYS A 189 0.55 22.05 33.41
CA CYS A 189 1.29 22.13 32.16
C CYS A 189 1.70 23.59 31.89
N THR A 190 2.53 24.13 32.77
CA THR A 190 3.26 25.39 32.55
C THR A 190 4.54 25.18 31.71
N SER A 191 4.57 24.18 30.82
CA SER A 191 5.66 24.02 29.83
C SER A 191 5.15 23.96 28.40
N LEU A 192 4.06 24.66 28.09
CA LEU A 192 3.64 24.85 26.70
C LEU A 192 4.67 25.78 26.03
N GLY A 193 5.70 25.15 25.47
CA GLY A 193 6.73 25.80 24.67
C GLY A 193 6.10 26.75 23.67
N GLU A 194 6.74 27.91 23.48
CA GLU A 194 6.36 29.00 22.58
C GLU A 194 5.15 28.69 21.69
N ARG A 195 3.97 29.23 22.03
CA ARG A 195 2.81 29.21 21.12
C ARG A 195 3.20 29.94 19.83
N ARG A 196 3.52 29.19 18.78
CA ARG A 196 3.80 29.73 17.45
C ARG A 196 2.53 29.67 16.61
N SER A 197 2.24 30.72 15.85
CA SER A 197 1.16 30.71 14.86
C SER A 197 1.48 29.75 13.70
N VAL A 198 0.45 29.33 12.97
CA VAL A 198 0.62 28.48 11.76
C VAL A 198 1.56 29.16 10.76
N ALA A 199 1.42 30.48 10.58
CA ALA A 199 2.32 31.27 9.74
C ALA A 199 3.78 31.23 10.22
N GLN A 200 4.02 31.35 11.53
CA GLN A 200 5.36 31.26 12.10
C GLN A 200 5.97 29.86 11.94
N LEU A 201 5.16 28.80 12.01
CA LEU A 201 5.60 27.43 11.74
C LEU A 201 5.95 27.22 10.27
N ALA A 202 5.11 27.70 9.35
CA ALA A 202 5.36 27.64 7.91
C ALA A 202 6.66 28.40 7.54
N GLN A 203 6.83 29.62 8.07
CA GLN A 203 8.07 30.40 7.90
C GLN A 203 9.31 29.66 8.42
N SER A 204 9.18 28.91 9.52
CA SER A 204 10.30 28.13 10.07
C SER A 204 10.71 26.98 9.15
N VAL A 205 9.76 26.33 8.45
CA VAL A 205 10.03 25.23 7.52
C VAL A 205 10.69 25.73 6.24
N LEU A 206 10.28 26.91 5.75
CA LEU A 206 10.82 27.52 4.53
C LEU A 206 12.23 28.12 4.70
N ARG A 207 12.73 28.29 5.93
CA ARG A 207 14.10 28.76 6.17
C ARG A 207 15.12 27.66 5.82
N GLN A 208 16.20 28.06 5.14
CA GLN A 208 17.32 27.16 4.78
C GLN A 208 17.96 26.46 6.00
N ARG A 209 17.78 27.01 7.21
CA ARG A 209 18.08 26.36 8.49
C ARG A 209 16.93 26.63 9.46
N PRO A 210 16.01 25.68 9.67
CA PRO A 210 14.95 25.81 10.65
C PRO A 210 15.55 25.93 12.06
N GLU A 211 15.32 27.05 12.74
CA GLU A 211 15.63 27.20 14.17
C GLU A 211 14.54 26.47 14.97
N LEU A 212 14.67 25.15 15.02
CA LEU A 212 13.77 24.30 15.79
C LEU A 212 14.12 24.38 17.28
N PRO A 213 13.11 24.59 18.16
CA PRO A 213 13.29 24.48 19.60
C PRO A 213 13.98 23.14 19.97
N PRO A 214 14.75 23.09 21.07
CA PRO A 214 15.44 21.87 21.49
C PRO A 214 14.52 20.63 21.59
N ALA A 215 13.25 20.82 21.97
CA ALA A 215 12.23 19.77 22.05
C ALA A 215 11.85 19.16 20.68
N CYS A 216 12.01 19.92 19.59
CA CYS A 216 11.69 19.47 18.22
C CYS A 216 12.93 18.92 17.48
N ARG A 217 14.08 18.78 18.15
CA ARG A 217 15.30 18.22 17.54
C ARG A 217 15.28 16.69 17.46
N HIS A 218 14.37 16.04 18.17
CA HIS A 218 14.20 14.60 18.05
C HIS A 218 13.31 14.33 16.83
N PRO A 219 13.84 13.69 15.77
CA PRO A 219 12.98 13.27 14.67
C PRO A 219 11.96 12.30 15.24
N ALA A 220 10.67 12.59 15.00
CA ALA A 220 9.57 11.73 15.44
C ALA A 220 9.69 10.32 14.86
N TRP A 221 10.40 10.18 13.73
CA TRP A 221 10.69 8.91 13.08
C TRP A 221 12.13 8.50 13.28
N SER A 222 12.34 7.24 13.59
CA SER A 222 13.69 6.68 13.62
C SER A 222 14.26 6.64 12.19
N ALA A 223 15.59 6.75 12.06
CA ALA A 223 16.25 6.62 10.76
C ALA A 223 15.94 5.29 10.05
N ARG A 224 15.50 4.27 10.81
CA ARG A 224 15.07 2.96 10.30
C ARG A 224 13.73 3.01 9.56
N GLU A 225 12.83 3.92 9.91
CA GLU A 225 11.48 4.04 9.33
C GLU A 225 11.45 5.08 8.20
N LEU A 226 12.32 6.09 8.27
CA LEU A 226 12.39 7.13 7.24
C LEU A 226 12.76 6.57 5.87
N GLY A 227 13.72 5.63 5.81
CA GLY A 227 14.18 5.05 4.54
C GLY A 227 13.06 4.38 3.75
N PRO A 228 12.32 3.42 4.33
CA PRO A 228 11.17 2.80 3.66
C PRO A 228 10.06 3.80 3.29
N PHE A 229 9.80 4.82 4.10
CA PHE A 229 8.82 5.85 3.75
C PHE A 229 9.25 6.66 2.52
N ILE A 230 10.51 7.09 2.49
CA ILE A 230 11.04 7.83 1.33
C ILE A 230 11.00 6.97 0.07
N ARG A 231 11.28 5.66 0.17
CA ARG A 231 11.09 4.74 -0.96
C ARG A 231 9.64 4.72 -1.43
N LEU A 232 8.68 4.68 -0.51
CA LEU A 232 7.26 4.74 -0.84
C LEU A 232 6.91 6.01 -1.62
N CYS A 233 7.36 7.18 -1.12
CA CYS A 233 7.17 8.45 -1.80
C CYS A 233 7.80 8.47 -3.21
N LEU A 234 9.02 7.96 -3.35
CA LEU A 234 9.72 7.91 -4.64
C LEU A 234 9.08 6.93 -5.64
N MET A 235 8.32 5.94 -5.15
CA MET A 235 7.59 5.00 -6.00
C MET A 235 6.24 5.55 -6.46
N ASP A 236 5.70 6.60 -5.84
CA ASP A 236 4.51 7.29 -6.34
C ASP A 236 4.90 8.33 -7.41
N GLN A 237 4.47 8.09 -8.64
CA GLN A 237 4.74 8.98 -9.77
C GLN A 237 4.20 10.41 -9.58
N HIS A 238 3.21 10.61 -8.71
CA HIS A 238 2.63 11.93 -8.44
C HIS A 238 3.31 12.68 -7.29
N PHE A 239 4.19 12.01 -6.54
CA PHE A 239 4.86 12.61 -5.38
C PHE A 239 5.60 13.91 -5.69
N PRO A 240 6.34 14.07 -6.81
CA PRO A 240 7.00 15.34 -7.12
C PRO A 240 6.01 16.51 -7.23
N ALA A 241 4.87 16.31 -7.90
CA ALA A 241 3.84 17.34 -8.02
C ALA A 241 3.18 17.65 -6.67
N PHE A 242 2.95 16.62 -5.84
CA PHE A 242 2.46 16.82 -4.48
C PHE A 242 3.44 17.66 -3.64
N VAL A 243 4.75 17.39 -3.73
CA VAL A 243 5.77 18.18 -3.01
C VAL A 243 5.76 19.64 -3.45
N GLU A 244 5.61 19.90 -4.76
CA GLU A 244 5.46 21.27 -5.27
C GLU A 244 4.20 21.96 -4.71
N ASP A 245 3.07 21.24 -4.63
CA ASP A 245 1.83 21.79 -4.09
C ASP A 245 1.91 22.04 -2.58
N VAL A 246 2.59 21.15 -1.83
CA VAL A 246 2.90 21.37 -0.40
C VAL A 246 3.78 22.61 -0.23
N GLU A 247 4.80 22.77 -1.06
CA GLU A 247 5.67 23.95 -1.00
C GLU A 247 4.90 25.25 -1.30
N LYS A 248 4.02 25.26 -2.31
CA LYS A 248 3.15 26.41 -2.61
C LYS A 248 2.23 26.74 -1.43
N GLU A 249 1.62 25.72 -0.82
CA GLU A 249 0.71 25.91 0.31
C GLU A 249 1.46 26.40 1.56
N LEU A 250 2.68 25.91 1.82
CA LEU A 250 3.53 26.43 2.89
C LEU A 250 3.86 27.92 2.69
N HIS A 251 4.13 28.35 1.46
CA HIS A 251 4.34 29.78 1.16
C HIS A 251 3.09 30.61 1.39
N ARG A 252 1.90 30.08 1.05
CA ARG A 252 0.61 30.74 1.29
C ARG A 252 0.36 30.95 2.78
N LEU A 253 0.53 29.90 3.58
CA LEU A 253 0.35 29.93 5.04
C LEU A 253 1.36 30.86 5.73
N ALA A 254 2.58 30.99 5.20
CA ALA A 254 3.60 31.88 5.75
C ALA A 254 3.27 33.39 5.61
N GLN A 255 2.29 33.73 4.77
CA GLN A 255 1.86 35.11 4.47
C GLN A 255 0.53 35.50 5.15
N GLU A 256 -0.15 34.57 5.83
CA GLU A 256 -1.33 34.81 6.67
C GLU A 256 -0.97 35.48 8.01
#